data_AF-A0A2H0LMI5-F1
#
_entry.id   AF-A0A2H0LMI5-F1
#
_cell.length_a   1.000
_cell.length_b   1.000
_cell.length_c   1.000
_cell.angle_alpha   90.00
_cell.angle_beta   90.00
_cell.angle_gamma   90.00
#
_symmetry.space_group_name_H-M   'P 1'
#
loop_
_entity.id
_entity.type
_entity.pdbx_description
1 polymer ?
#
loop_
_entity_poly.entity_id
_entity_poly.type
_entity_poly.pdbx_seq_one_letter_code
_entity_poly.pdbx_strand_id
1 'polypeptide(L)'
;MLDAKGGFMQKLIGAILALLLVAPPLYAATDNIPSGMVHKAVRGGVNMVTGVVEIPMQIYKGYDKGFGLIKNNVGSKTVGTILGFFRGIGHAAGRVGWGGLELVGFWMANPADNEGVGIPFDAEYPWQMGEQYDLFKPSLAEGVKPIGRKLLHGFSDGLLGIAELPGQTLKGAREGNVLAGLGKGFWFWWSREIYGFGSVYTCLVPNPPDNPGYPMNGTWAWSALVE
;
A
#
# COMPACT_ATOMS: atom_id res chain seq x y z
N MET A 1 10.30 37.68 -14.29
CA MET A 1 10.00 36.33 -14.79
C MET A 1 10.40 35.31 -13.72
N LEU A 2 9.69 35.26 -12.60
CA LEU A 2 9.82 34.27 -11.51
C LEU A 2 8.64 34.51 -10.53
N ASP A 3 7.42 34.13 -10.91
CA ASP A 3 6.27 34.23 -9.97
C ASP A 3 5.17 33.16 -10.18
N ALA A 4 5.35 32.24 -11.13
CA ALA A 4 4.36 31.18 -11.39
C ALA A 4 4.53 29.91 -10.54
N LYS A 5 5.64 29.78 -9.78
CA LYS A 5 5.95 28.56 -9.01
C LYS A 5 5.41 28.56 -7.58
N GLY A 6 5.17 29.74 -6.98
CA GLY A 6 4.65 29.85 -5.61
C GLY A 6 3.20 29.40 -5.48
N GLY A 7 2.35 29.76 -6.46
CA GLY A 7 0.92 29.47 -6.43
C GLY A 7 0.56 27.99 -6.56
N PHE A 8 1.31 27.20 -7.34
CA PHE A 8 1.05 25.77 -7.47
C PHE A 8 1.39 25.01 -6.19
N MET A 9 2.57 25.31 -5.60
CA MET A 9 3.01 24.71 -4.34
C MET A 9 2.09 25.09 -3.17
N GLN A 10 1.66 26.36 -3.09
CA GLN A 10 0.71 26.80 -2.06
C GLN A 10 -0.69 26.19 -2.24
N LYS A 11 -1.17 26.04 -3.48
CA LYS A 11 -2.45 25.35 -3.75
C LYS A 11 -2.37 23.85 -3.46
N LEU A 12 -1.23 23.22 -3.76
CA LEU A 12 -0.98 21.81 -3.46
C LEU A 12 -0.88 21.58 -1.95
N ILE A 13 -0.13 22.42 -1.22
CA ILE A 13 -0.05 22.38 0.25
C ILE A 13 -1.42 22.67 0.88
N GLY A 14 -2.16 23.65 0.35
CA GLY A 14 -3.53 23.94 0.79
C GLY A 14 -4.51 22.80 0.55
N ALA A 15 -4.41 22.12 -0.59
CA ALA A 15 -5.20 20.93 -0.90
C ALA A 15 -4.82 19.74 -0.01
N ILE A 16 -3.53 19.51 0.25
CA ILE A 16 -3.04 18.49 1.17
C ILE A 16 -3.51 18.77 2.60
N LEU A 17 -3.43 20.01 3.08
CA LEU A 17 -3.91 20.40 4.41
C LEU A 17 -5.43 20.28 4.52
N ALA A 18 -6.18 20.62 3.47
CA ALA A 18 -7.63 20.40 3.43
C ALA A 18 -7.98 18.90 3.43
N LEU A 19 -7.19 18.06 2.74
CA LEU A 19 -7.33 16.60 2.76
C LEU A 19 -6.97 15.99 4.12
N LEU A 20 -5.95 16.52 4.79
CA LEU A 20 -5.52 16.13 6.15
C LEU A 20 -6.56 16.49 7.22
N LEU A 21 -7.34 17.56 7.01
CA LEU A 21 -8.37 18.03 7.95
C LEU A 21 -9.74 17.36 7.75
N VAL A 22 -9.93 16.61 6.65
CA VAL A 22 -11.24 16.03 6.29
C VAL A 22 -11.30 14.51 6.41
N ALA A 23 -10.19 13.78 6.57
CA ALA A 23 -10.17 12.31 6.59
C ALA A 23 -11.09 11.72 7.69
N PRO A 24 -12.32 11.26 7.36
CA PRO A 24 -13.17 10.55 8.30
C PRO A 24 -12.69 9.09 8.38
N PRO A 25 -12.94 8.36 9.47
CA PRO A 25 -12.67 6.94 9.54
C PRO A 25 -13.72 6.20 8.69
N LEU A 26 -13.47 6.06 7.39
CA LEU A 26 -14.29 5.27 6.48
C LEU A 26 -13.68 3.87 6.35
N TYR A 27 -14.15 2.98 7.22
CA TYR A 27 -13.91 1.54 7.14
C TYR A 27 -14.58 0.93 5.91
N ALA A 28 -13.94 -0.15 5.43
CA ALA A 28 -14.43 -1.20 4.54
C ALA A 28 -14.66 -0.81 3.06
N ALA A 29 -14.39 -1.78 2.18
CA ALA A 29 -14.62 -1.76 0.75
C ALA A 29 -15.93 -1.02 0.43
N THR A 30 -15.81 0.19 -0.11
CA THR A 30 -16.98 1.01 -0.40
C THR A 30 -17.65 0.48 -1.65
N ASP A 31 -18.95 0.19 -1.59
CA ASP A 31 -19.82 -0.20 -2.72
C ASP A 31 -19.92 0.87 -3.83
N ASN A 32 -19.17 1.97 -3.71
CA ASN A 32 -19.15 3.12 -4.61
C ASN A 32 -17.72 3.42 -5.08
N ILE A 33 -17.40 3.09 -6.34
CA ILE A 33 -16.09 3.27 -6.99
C ILE A 33 -15.50 4.68 -6.73
N PRO A 34 -16.24 5.78 -7.00
CA PRO A 34 -15.81 7.14 -6.66
C PRO A 34 -15.31 7.33 -5.22
N SER A 35 -16.00 6.77 -4.22
CA SER A 35 -15.61 6.92 -2.82
C SER A 35 -14.28 6.24 -2.53
N GLY A 36 -14.08 5.04 -3.05
CA GLY A 36 -12.81 4.31 -2.92
C GLY A 36 -11.65 5.02 -3.62
N MET A 37 -11.88 5.59 -4.81
CA MET A 37 -10.89 6.39 -5.53
C MET A 37 -10.46 7.65 -4.74
N VAL A 38 -11.43 8.36 -4.16
CA VAL A 38 -11.15 9.53 -3.31
C VAL A 38 -10.36 9.12 -2.07
N HIS A 39 -10.80 8.07 -1.36
CA HIS A 39 -10.10 7.57 -0.19
C HIS A 39 -8.63 7.28 -0.53
N LYS A 40 -8.39 6.58 -1.63
CA LYS A 40 -7.04 6.24 -2.11
C LYS A 40 -6.19 7.47 -2.39
N ALA A 41 -6.74 8.49 -3.05
CA ALA A 41 -6.04 9.75 -3.27
C ALA A 41 -5.70 10.46 -1.94
N VAL A 42 -6.64 10.52 -1.00
CA VAL A 42 -6.45 11.14 0.32
C VAL A 42 -5.37 10.39 1.11
N ARG A 43 -5.54 9.08 1.26
CA ARG A 43 -4.60 8.21 1.99
C ARG A 43 -3.21 8.27 1.37
N GLY A 44 -3.12 8.27 0.04
CA GLY A 44 -1.88 8.43 -0.69
C GLY A 44 -1.16 9.74 -0.38
N GLY A 45 -1.88 10.86 -0.49
CA GLY A 45 -1.36 12.20 -0.18
C GLY A 45 -0.94 12.35 1.29
N VAL A 46 -1.75 11.85 2.21
CA VAL A 46 -1.45 11.86 3.66
C VAL A 46 -0.16 11.07 3.94
N ASN A 47 -0.07 9.84 3.45
CA ASN A 47 1.09 8.97 3.70
C ASN A 47 2.39 9.54 3.10
N MET A 48 2.32 10.17 1.92
CA MET A 48 3.50 10.84 1.33
C MET A 48 4.04 11.98 2.20
N VAL A 49 3.15 12.74 2.84
CA VAL A 49 3.52 13.96 3.59
C VAL A 49 3.88 13.63 5.03
N THR A 50 3.16 12.68 5.62
CA THR A 50 3.24 12.37 7.05
C THR A 50 4.09 11.14 7.35
N GLY A 51 4.57 10.40 6.34
CA GLY A 51 5.39 9.21 6.51
C GLY A 51 6.62 9.43 7.39
N VAL A 52 7.18 10.65 7.44
CA VAL A 52 8.30 11.01 8.32
C VAL A 52 7.98 10.83 9.82
N VAL A 53 6.70 10.89 10.21
CA VAL A 53 6.23 10.69 11.59
C VAL A 53 6.43 9.24 12.05
N GLU A 54 6.58 8.27 11.13
CA GLU A 54 6.93 6.89 11.49
C GLU A 54 8.28 6.81 12.22
N ILE A 55 9.25 7.68 11.92
CA ILE A 55 10.57 7.62 12.55
C ILE A 55 10.48 7.81 14.07
N PRO A 56 10.00 8.95 14.60
CA PRO A 56 9.87 9.13 16.05
C PRO A 56 8.91 8.11 16.69
N MET A 57 7.85 7.72 15.98
CA MET A 57 6.87 6.75 16.47
C MET A 57 7.46 5.35 16.66
N GLN A 58 8.22 4.85 15.68
CA GLN A 58 8.87 3.54 15.76
C GLN A 58 10.05 3.52 16.74
N ILE A 59 10.77 4.64 16.89
CA ILE A 59 11.78 4.80 17.95
C ILE A 59 11.13 4.65 19.33
N TYR A 60 10.01 5.33 19.57
CA TYR A 60 9.27 5.23 20.83
C TYR A 60 8.81 3.80 21.12
N LYS A 61 8.16 3.15 20.14
CA LYS A 61 7.73 1.74 20.27
C LYS A 61 8.91 0.81 20.51
N GLY A 62 10.02 1.02 19.82
CA GLY A 62 11.24 0.24 19.99
C GLY A 62 11.85 0.38 21.38
N TYR A 63 11.89 1.61 21.92
CA TYR A 63 12.34 1.87 23.30
C TYR A 63 11.42 1.22 24.33
N ASP A 64 10.10 1.32 24.15
CA ASP A 64 9.12 0.80 25.10
C ASP A 64 9.10 -0.73 25.14
N LYS A 65 9.09 -1.36 23.95
CA LYS A 65 9.11 -2.82 23.79
C LYS A 65 10.44 -3.46 24.16
N GLY A 66 11.55 -2.75 23.90
CA GLY A 66 12.90 -3.29 24.02
C GLY A 66 13.19 -4.44 23.04
N PHE A 67 14.37 -5.04 23.18
CA PHE A 67 14.77 -6.23 22.42
C PHE A 67 14.76 -7.47 23.31
N GLY A 68 13.84 -8.38 23.01
CA GLY A 68 13.54 -9.54 23.87
C GLY A 68 14.68 -10.54 24.07
N LEU A 69 15.74 -10.48 23.25
CA LEU A 69 16.93 -11.33 23.43
C LEU A 69 17.93 -10.77 24.46
N ILE A 70 17.77 -9.51 24.88
CA ILE A 70 18.63 -8.87 25.89
C ILE A 70 17.87 -8.78 27.20
N LYS A 71 18.42 -9.39 28.25
CA LYS A 71 17.77 -9.49 29.57
C LYS A 71 17.88 -8.22 30.42
N ASN A 72 18.92 -7.39 30.21
CA ASN A 72 19.08 -6.17 30.99
C ASN A 72 18.22 -5.04 30.40
N ASN A 73 17.52 -4.30 31.26
CA ASN A 73 16.58 -3.27 30.84
C ASN A 73 17.24 -2.20 29.95
N VAL A 74 18.39 -1.66 30.38
CA VAL A 74 19.08 -0.59 29.64
C VAL A 74 19.52 -1.05 28.26
N GLY A 75 20.18 -2.21 28.14
CA GLY A 75 20.64 -2.71 26.85
C GLY A 75 19.48 -3.13 25.94
N SER A 76 18.43 -3.72 26.51
CA SER A 76 17.22 -4.09 25.77
C SER A 76 16.53 -2.87 25.15
N LYS A 77 16.36 -1.79 25.93
CA LYS A 77 15.77 -0.53 25.44
C LYS A 77 16.67 0.19 24.44
N THR A 78 17.99 0.21 24.65
CA THR A 78 18.94 0.80 23.70
C THR A 78 18.89 0.10 22.35
N VAL A 79 18.95 -1.23 22.33
CA VAL A 79 18.86 -1.99 21.08
C VAL A 79 17.47 -1.85 20.46
N GLY A 80 16.41 -1.88 21.27
CA GLY A 80 15.05 -1.62 20.81
C GLY A 80 14.90 -0.25 20.14
N THR A 81 15.52 0.80 20.69
CA THR A 81 15.54 2.15 20.11
C THR A 81 16.23 2.17 18.73
N ILE A 82 17.38 1.50 18.60
CA ILE A 82 18.13 1.39 17.33
C ILE A 82 17.30 0.64 16.28
N LEU A 83 16.70 -0.49 16.66
CA LEU A 83 15.81 -1.25 15.77
C LEU A 83 14.57 -0.43 15.39
N GLY A 84 14.03 0.34 16.33
CA GLY A 84 12.93 1.28 16.11
C GLY A 84 13.28 2.36 15.07
N PHE A 85 14.50 2.89 15.09
CA PHE A 85 14.98 3.84 14.08
C PHE A 85 15.00 3.23 12.66
N PHE A 86 15.62 2.05 12.49
CA PHE A 86 15.65 1.38 11.18
C PHE A 86 14.25 0.98 10.70
N ARG A 87 13.40 0.49 11.61
CA ARG A 87 11.99 0.22 11.32
C ARG A 87 11.26 1.48 10.90
N GLY A 88 11.50 2.60 11.58
CA GLY A 88 10.97 3.92 11.26
C GLY A 88 11.33 4.38 9.85
N ILE A 89 12.59 4.23 9.43
CA ILE A 89 13.01 4.49 8.05
C ILE A 89 12.24 3.60 7.06
N GLY A 90 12.15 2.30 7.34
CA GLY A 90 11.45 1.35 6.50
C GLY A 90 9.96 1.67 6.35
N HIS A 91 9.27 1.95 7.46
CA HIS A 91 7.87 2.37 7.47
C HIS A 91 7.68 3.71 6.76
N ALA A 92 8.53 4.71 7.00
CA ALA A 92 8.47 5.99 6.28
C ALA A 92 8.64 5.81 4.77
N ALA A 93 9.61 5.02 4.33
CA ALA A 93 9.80 4.69 2.92
C ALA A 93 8.60 3.93 2.34
N GLY A 94 8.03 3.01 3.11
CA GLY A 94 6.78 2.30 2.76
C GLY A 94 5.63 3.29 2.56
N ARG A 95 5.41 4.20 3.51
CA ARG A 95 4.36 5.24 3.45
C ARG A 95 4.51 6.12 2.23
N VAL A 96 5.72 6.57 1.93
CA VAL A 96 5.98 7.41 0.75
C VAL A 96 5.80 6.62 -0.54
N GLY A 97 6.35 5.41 -0.62
CA GLY A 97 6.26 4.56 -1.80
C GLY A 97 4.82 4.15 -2.13
N TRP A 98 4.12 3.57 -1.14
CA TRP A 98 2.71 3.20 -1.28
C TRP A 98 1.80 4.42 -1.41
N GLY A 99 2.10 5.49 -0.69
CA GLY A 99 1.35 6.73 -0.81
C GLY A 99 1.43 7.32 -2.23
N GLY A 100 2.61 7.26 -2.85
CA GLY A 100 2.79 7.63 -4.26
C GLY A 100 2.03 6.72 -5.21
N LEU A 101 2.05 5.40 -5.01
CA LEU A 101 1.28 4.45 -5.81
C LEU A 101 -0.23 4.67 -5.68
N GLU A 102 -0.72 4.97 -4.48
CA GLU A 102 -2.14 5.28 -4.25
C GLU A 102 -2.55 6.60 -4.87
N LEU A 103 -1.71 7.63 -4.75
CA LEU A 103 -2.00 8.94 -5.31
C LEU A 103 -2.00 8.95 -6.84
N VAL A 104 -1.02 8.29 -7.48
CA VAL A 104 -0.96 8.16 -8.94
C VAL A 104 -2.00 7.18 -9.45
N GLY A 105 -2.17 6.08 -8.73
CA GLY A 105 -3.08 4.99 -9.06
C GLY A 105 -4.48 5.15 -8.51
N PHE A 106 -4.91 6.35 -8.10
CA PHE A 106 -6.18 6.56 -7.39
C PHE A 106 -7.39 6.02 -8.18
N TRP A 107 -7.29 5.96 -9.51
CA TRP A 107 -8.30 5.47 -10.45
C TRP A 107 -8.13 4.00 -10.86
N MET A 108 -7.06 3.35 -10.43
CA MET A 108 -6.76 1.96 -10.78
C MET A 108 -7.52 0.99 -9.87
N ALA A 109 -7.86 -0.18 -10.41
CA ALA A 109 -8.33 -1.30 -9.61
C ALA A 109 -7.23 -1.75 -8.64
N ASN A 110 -7.59 -2.23 -7.47
CA ASN A 110 -6.66 -2.62 -6.42
C ASN A 110 -6.65 -4.14 -6.20
N PRO A 111 -5.53 -4.71 -5.75
CA PRO A 111 -5.56 -6.01 -5.08
C PRO A 111 -6.56 -5.94 -3.91
N ALA A 112 -7.37 -6.99 -3.73
CA ALA A 112 -8.46 -6.97 -2.75
C ALA A 112 -7.98 -6.68 -1.32
N ASP A 113 -6.86 -7.29 -0.93
CA ASP A 113 -6.12 -7.04 0.31
C ASP A 113 -4.63 -7.37 0.08
N ASN A 114 -3.81 -7.15 1.10
CA ASN A 114 -2.41 -7.57 1.13
C ASN A 114 -2.15 -8.57 2.27
N GLU A 115 -3.14 -9.38 2.67
CA GLU A 115 -2.98 -10.29 3.78
C GLU A 115 -1.88 -11.33 3.48
N GLY A 116 -0.82 -11.32 4.29
CA GLY A 116 0.34 -12.17 4.08
C GLY A 116 1.18 -11.82 2.84
N VAL A 117 0.95 -10.67 2.20
CA VAL A 117 1.68 -10.14 1.03
C VAL A 117 2.38 -8.84 1.42
N GLY A 118 3.66 -8.96 1.80
CA GLY A 118 4.46 -7.88 2.33
C GLY A 118 4.33 -7.69 3.84
N ILE A 119 5.23 -6.89 4.40
CA ILE A 119 5.16 -6.52 5.82
C ILE A 119 4.05 -5.46 5.95
N PRO A 120 3.05 -5.62 6.84
CA PRO A 120 2.02 -4.61 7.00
C PRO A 120 2.57 -3.37 7.72
N PHE A 121 1.98 -2.21 7.43
CA PHE A 121 2.06 -1.07 8.33
C PHE A 121 1.48 -1.44 9.70
N ASP A 122 1.97 -0.80 10.76
CA ASP A 122 1.43 -1.06 12.10
C ASP A 122 0.01 -0.53 12.26
N ALA A 123 -0.34 0.50 11.49
CA ALA A 123 -1.60 1.20 11.57
C ALA A 123 -1.97 1.85 10.23
N GLU A 124 -3.17 2.40 10.13
CA GLU A 124 -3.62 3.10 8.93
C GLU A 124 -2.85 4.40 8.68
N TYR A 125 -2.47 5.13 9.74
CA TYR A 125 -1.73 6.39 9.63
C TYR A 125 -0.47 6.44 10.51
N PRO A 126 0.58 7.20 10.12
CA PRO A 126 1.86 7.25 10.82
C PRO A 126 1.84 7.64 12.31
N TRP A 127 0.84 8.42 12.74
CA TRP A 127 0.71 8.88 14.12
C TRP A 127 -0.04 7.90 15.03
N GLN A 128 -0.52 6.79 14.49
CA GLN A 128 -1.24 5.77 15.25
C GLN A 128 -0.25 4.72 15.81
N MET A 129 -0.52 4.24 17.03
CA MET A 129 0.33 3.23 17.67
C MET A 129 0.22 1.88 16.96
N GLY A 130 -0.99 1.42 16.64
CA GLY A 130 -1.18 0.19 15.87
C GLY A 130 -0.56 -1.07 16.47
N GLU A 131 -0.53 -2.15 15.69
CA GLU A 131 0.07 -3.42 16.07
C GLU A 131 1.38 -3.66 15.31
N GLN A 132 2.48 -3.87 16.04
CA GLN A 132 3.78 -4.12 15.42
C GLN A 132 3.91 -5.55 14.89
N TYR A 133 4.06 -5.68 13.58
CA TYR A 133 4.49 -6.93 12.96
C TYR A 133 5.89 -7.35 13.45
N ASP A 134 5.99 -8.55 14.02
CA ASP A 134 7.20 -9.10 14.63
C ASP A 134 7.94 -10.02 13.66
N LEU A 135 9.06 -9.53 13.12
CA LEU A 135 9.89 -10.29 12.19
C LEU A 135 10.49 -11.55 12.80
N PHE A 136 10.59 -11.65 14.13
CA PHE A 136 11.25 -12.77 14.79
C PHE A 136 10.26 -13.84 15.27
N LYS A 137 8.95 -13.66 15.05
CA LYS A 137 7.93 -14.61 15.48
C LYS A 137 7.17 -15.22 14.29
N PRO A 138 7.04 -16.56 14.23
CA PRO A 138 7.68 -17.56 15.11
C PRO A 138 9.18 -17.74 14.83
N SER A 139 9.67 -17.30 13.68
CA SER A 139 11.10 -17.24 13.33
C SER A 139 11.36 -16.15 12.30
N LEU A 140 12.61 -15.73 12.11
CA LEU A 140 12.98 -14.77 11.08
C LEU A 140 12.57 -15.24 9.67
N ALA A 141 12.72 -16.54 9.39
CA ALA A 141 12.36 -17.11 8.10
C ALA A 141 10.86 -16.96 7.80
N GLU A 142 10.00 -17.21 8.79
CA GLU A 142 8.55 -16.97 8.67
C GLU A 142 8.24 -15.48 8.57
N GLY A 143 8.91 -14.65 9.40
CA GLY A 143 8.69 -13.20 9.43
C GLY A 143 8.98 -12.51 8.09
N VAL A 144 9.92 -13.01 7.29
CA VAL A 144 10.27 -12.44 5.98
C VAL A 144 9.52 -13.08 4.80
N LYS A 145 8.77 -14.17 4.99
CA LYS A 145 7.98 -14.80 3.90
C LYS A 145 7.07 -13.81 3.16
N PRO A 146 6.39 -12.86 3.83
CA PRO A 146 5.56 -11.91 3.13
C PRO A 146 6.32 -11.06 2.09
N ILE A 147 7.62 -10.77 2.30
CA ILE A 147 8.44 -10.06 1.31
C ILE A 147 8.55 -10.88 0.02
N GLY A 148 8.87 -12.18 0.14
CA GLY A 148 8.97 -13.08 -1.01
C GLY A 148 7.64 -13.25 -1.73
N ARG A 149 6.53 -13.33 -0.99
CA ARG A 149 5.19 -13.34 -1.57
C ARG A 149 4.91 -12.03 -2.32
N LYS A 150 5.18 -10.87 -1.73
CA LYS A 150 5.02 -9.57 -2.39
C LYS A 150 5.83 -9.46 -3.68
N LEU A 151 7.05 -9.98 -3.69
CA LEU A 151 7.88 -10.02 -4.88
C LEU A 151 7.28 -10.94 -5.96
N LEU A 152 6.81 -12.14 -5.58
CA LEU A 152 6.17 -13.09 -6.50
C LEU A 152 4.87 -12.52 -7.09
N HIS A 153 4.00 -11.97 -6.25
CA HIS A 153 2.79 -11.27 -6.68
C HIS A 153 3.15 -10.10 -7.61
N GLY A 154 4.17 -9.32 -7.24
CA GLY A 154 4.67 -8.21 -8.04
C GLY A 154 5.09 -8.61 -9.45
N PHE A 155 5.92 -9.65 -9.59
CA PHE A 155 6.32 -10.15 -10.91
C PHE A 155 5.18 -10.81 -11.68
N SER A 156 4.33 -11.56 -10.98
CA SER A 156 3.17 -12.21 -11.58
C SER A 156 2.21 -11.19 -12.18
N ASP A 157 1.83 -10.17 -11.41
CA ASP A 157 0.92 -9.12 -11.90
C ASP A 157 1.60 -8.23 -12.94
N GLY A 158 2.89 -7.90 -12.73
CA GLY A 158 3.69 -7.08 -13.63
C GLY A 158 3.89 -7.68 -15.02
N LEU A 159 4.05 -9.01 -15.11
CA LEU A 159 4.36 -9.71 -16.36
C LEU A 159 3.15 -10.42 -16.97
N LEU A 160 2.23 -10.91 -16.14
CA LEU A 160 1.09 -11.74 -16.58
C LEU A 160 -0.24 -11.02 -16.47
N GLY A 161 -0.27 -9.76 -16.03
CA GLY A 161 -1.47 -8.91 -15.96
C GLY A 161 -2.23 -8.82 -17.29
N ILE A 162 -1.54 -8.97 -18.43
CA ILE A 162 -2.13 -8.97 -19.78
C ILE A 162 -3.21 -10.06 -19.97
N ALA A 163 -3.19 -11.13 -19.16
CA ALA A 163 -4.21 -12.18 -19.19
C ALA A 163 -5.63 -11.67 -18.85
N GLU A 164 -5.75 -10.53 -18.17
CA GLU A 164 -7.04 -9.86 -17.89
C GLU A 164 -7.74 -9.43 -19.19
N LEU A 165 -6.99 -9.02 -20.22
CA LEU A 165 -7.57 -8.50 -21.46
C LEU A 165 -8.43 -9.55 -22.18
N PRO A 166 -7.93 -10.76 -22.53
CA PRO A 166 -8.78 -11.80 -23.10
C PRO A 166 -9.85 -12.30 -22.11
N GLY A 167 -9.52 -12.45 -20.83
CA GLY A 167 -10.47 -12.97 -19.83
C GLY A 167 -11.72 -12.08 -19.65
N GLN A 168 -11.52 -10.78 -19.41
CA GLN A 168 -12.63 -9.84 -19.24
C GLN A 168 -13.39 -9.60 -20.57
N THR A 169 -12.71 -9.68 -21.72
CA THR A 169 -13.37 -9.59 -23.04
C THR A 169 -14.33 -10.75 -23.26
N LEU A 170 -13.92 -11.98 -22.91
CA LEU A 170 -14.78 -13.16 -23.00
C LEU A 170 -15.99 -13.06 -22.06
N LYS A 171 -15.79 -12.55 -20.83
CA LYS A 171 -16.90 -12.29 -19.90
C LYS A 171 -17.89 -11.27 -20.46
N GLY A 172 -17.39 -10.14 -20.95
CA GLY A 172 -18.23 -9.13 -21.61
C GLY A 172 -18.98 -9.68 -22.82
N ALA A 173 -18.37 -10.58 -23.60
CA ALA A 173 -19.06 -11.26 -24.70
C ALA A 173 -20.22 -12.13 -24.24
N ARG A 174 -20.04 -12.90 -23.15
CA ARG A 174 -21.10 -13.73 -22.53
C ARG A 174 -22.24 -12.88 -21.97
N GLU A 175 -21.92 -11.69 -21.47
CA GLU A 175 -22.88 -10.71 -20.94
C GLU A 175 -23.53 -9.85 -22.03
N GLY A 176 -23.19 -10.06 -23.31
CA GLY A 176 -23.75 -9.30 -24.44
C GLY A 176 -23.14 -7.90 -24.63
N ASN A 177 -22.04 -7.58 -23.94
CA ASN A 177 -21.36 -6.29 -24.01
C ASN A 177 -19.82 -6.44 -24.10
N VAL A 178 -19.36 -6.85 -25.29
CA VAL A 178 -17.92 -7.05 -25.60
C VAL A 178 -17.09 -5.79 -25.37
N LEU A 179 -17.60 -4.61 -25.73
CA LEU A 179 -16.87 -3.34 -25.59
C LEU A 179 -16.63 -2.99 -24.12
N ALA A 180 -17.61 -3.21 -23.26
CA ALA A 180 -17.42 -3.04 -21.81
C ALA A 180 -16.41 -4.04 -21.26
N GLY A 181 -16.45 -5.30 -21.71
CA GLY A 181 -15.46 -6.32 -21.34
C GLY A 181 -14.03 -5.96 -21.75
N LEU A 182 -13.84 -5.45 -22.96
CA LEU A 182 -12.55 -5.00 -23.46
C LEU A 182 -12.01 -3.80 -22.65
N GLY A 183 -12.86 -2.81 -22.38
CA GLY A 183 -12.50 -1.65 -21.56
C GLY A 183 -12.09 -2.05 -20.14
N LYS A 184 -12.86 -2.96 -19.52
CA LYS A 184 -12.54 -3.53 -18.20
C LYS A 184 -11.24 -4.32 -18.22
N GLY A 185 -11.01 -5.12 -19.26
CA GLY A 185 -9.79 -5.91 -19.46
C GLY A 185 -8.54 -5.03 -19.55
N PHE A 186 -8.59 -3.94 -20.32
CA PHE A 186 -7.50 -2.98 -20.39
C PHE A 186 -7.24 -2.28 -19.06
N TRP A 187 -8.31 -1.84 -18.37
CA TRP A 187 -8.19 -1.20 -17.06
C TRP A 187 -7.57 -2.12 -16.01
N PHE A 188 -7.99 -3.38 -15.95
CA PHE A 188 -7.44 -4.39 -15.04
C PHE A 188 -6.00 -4.75 -15.37
N TRP A 189 -5.68 -4.95 -16.66
CA TRP A 189 -4.30 -5.20 -17.09
C TRP A 189 -3.36 -4.09 -16.62
N TRP A 190 -3.68 -2.84 -16.94
CA TRP A 190 -2.84 -1.69 -16.57
C TRP A 190 -2.73 -1.51 -15.06
N SER A 191 -3.83 -1.75 -14.33
CA SER A 191 -3.82 -1.72 -12.86
C SER A 191 -2.89 -2.80 -12.29
N ARG A 192 -2.95 -4.04 -12.83
CA ARG A 192 -2.05 -5.13 -12.42
C ARG A 192 -0.60 -4.84 -12.73
N GLU A 193 -0.27 -4.26 -13.89
CA GLU A 193 1.12 -3.95 -14.21
C GLU A 193 1.72 -2.93 -13.23
N ILE A 194 0.97 -1.86 -12.94
CA ILE A 194 1.44 -0.80 -12.06
C ILE A 194 1.55 -1.29 -10.61
N TYR A 195 0.54 -2.01 -10.10
CA TYR A 195 0.62 -2.60 -8.76
C TYR A 195 1.67 -3.72 -8.68
N GLY A 196 1.86 -4.46 -9.76
CA GLY A 196 2.87 -5.50 -9.89
C GLY A 196 4.26 -4.93 -9.72
N PHE A 197 4.67 -4.01 -10.61
CA PHE A 197 5.97 -3.37 -10.52
C PHE A 197 6.12 -2.49 -9.28
N GLY A 198 5.04 -1.84 -8.82
CA GLY A 198 5.01 -1.13 -7.54
C GLY A 198 5.30 -2.05 -6.35
N SER A 199 4.76 -3.27 -6.36
CA SER A 199 5.03 -4.28 -5.34
C SER A 199 6.46 -4.80 -5.40
N VAL A 200 7.03 -4.97 -6.60
CA VAL A 200 8.46 -5.30 -6.77
C VAL A 200 9.34 -4.18 -6.20
N TYR A 201 9.07 -2.92 -6.55
CA TYR A 201 9.85 -1.78 -6.08
C TYR A 201 9.74 -1.58 -4.56
N THR A 202 8.57 -1.85 -3.99
CA THR A 202 8.29 -1.67 -2.56
C THR A 202 8.39 -2.97 -1.75
N CYS A 203 8.97 -4.05 -2.30
CA CYS A 203 8.93 -5.37 -1.65
C CYS A 203 9.63 -5.40 -0.28
N LEU A 204 10.65 -4.56 -0.08
CA LEU A 204 11.42 -4.46 1.16
C LEU A 204 10.84 -3.47 2.18
N VAL A 205 9.80 -2.72 1.80
CA VAL A 205 9.17 -1.73 2.68
C VAL A 205 7.73 -2.15 3.01
N PRO A 206 7.21 -1.74 4.17
CA PRO A 206 5.87 -2.09 4.56
C PRO A 206 4.79 -1.50 3.64
N ASN A 207 3.61 -2.11 3.64
CA ASN A 207 2.45 -1.71 2.84
C ASN A 207 1.15 -1.74 3.64
N PRO A 208 0.09 -1.09 3.13
CA PRO A 208 -1.23 -1.17 3.76
C PRO A 208 -1.71 -2.63 3.83
N PRO A 209 -2.34 -3.06 4.92
CA PRO A 209 -2.98 -4.37 4.97
C PRO A 209 -4.18 -4.44 4.01
N ASP A 210 -4.93 -3.34 3.91
CA ASP A 210 -6.13 -3.22 3.07
C ASP A 210 -5.96 -2.15 1.99
N ASN A 211 -6.59 -2.37 0.84
CA ASN A 211 -6.58 -1.43 -0.29
C ASN A 211 -8.00 -0.90 -0.58
N PRO A 212 -8.27 0.41 -0.39
CA PRO A 212 -9.57 1.01 -0.64
C PRO A 212 -9.74 1.18 -2.15
N GLY A 213 -10.95 0.96 -2.66
CA GLY A 213 -11.22 1.08 -4.09
C GLY A 213 -11.90 -0.15 -4.66
N TYR A 214 -11.95 -0.18 -5.99
CA TYR A 214 -12.54 -1.29 -6.72
C TYR A 214 -11.56 -2.47 -6.74
N PRO A 215 -11.92 -3.65 -6.20
CA PRO A 215 -11.03 -4.80 -6.18
C PRO A 215 -10.92 -5.42 -7.59
N MET A 216 -9.72 -5.87 -7.93
CA MET A 216 -9.48 -6.72 -9.09
C MET A 216 -10.23 -8.05 -8.94
N ASN A 217 -10.58 -8.68 -10.06
CA ASN A 217 -11.19 -10.00 -10.02
C ASN A 217 -10.12 -11.06 -9.75
N GLY A 218 -10.24 -11.74 -8.62
CA GLY A 218 -9.37 -12.85 -8.24
C GLY A 218 -7.94 -12.43 -7.89
N THR A 219 -7.23 -13.32 -7.22
CA THR A 219 -5.86 -13.09 -6.76
C THR A 219 -4.89 -12.95 -7.93
N TRP A 220 -5.11 -13.71 -9.02
CA TRP A 220 -4.19 -13.81 -10.15
C TRP A 220 -4.83 -13.37 -11.46
N ALA A 221 -4.06 -12.74 -12.34
CA ALA A 221 -4.52 -12.27 -13.65
C ALA A 221 -5.17 -13.37 -14.52
N TRP A 222 -4.63 -14.59 -14.48
CA TRP A 222 -5.18 -15.72 -15.26
C TRP A 222 -6.48 -16.29 -14.70
N SER A 223 -6.91 -15.89 -13.49
CA SER A 223 -8.22 -16.28 -12.96
C SER A 223 -9.35 -15.76 -13.85
N ALA A 224 -9.12 -14.64 -14.54
CA ALA A 224 -10.07 -14.10 -15.50
C ALA A 224 -10.33 -15.01 -16.72
N LEU A 225 -9.45 -15.98 -17.00
CA LEU A 225 -9.57 -16.89 -18.14
C LEU A 225 -10.46 -18.12 -17.85
N VAL A 226 -10.63 -18.47 -16.58
CA VAL A 226 -11.33 -19.69 -16.13
C VAL A 226 -12.71 -19.44 -15.53
N GLU A 227 -13.03 -18.19 -15.21
CA GLU A 227 -14.38 -17.73 -14.83
C GLU A 227 -15.21 -17.39 -16.08
#